data_AF-A0A067NLJ7-F1
#
_entry.id   AF-A0A067NLJ7-F1
#
_cell.length_a   1.000
_cell.length_b   1.000
_cell.length_c   1.000
_cell.angle_alpha   90.00
_cell.angle_beta   90.00
_cell.angle_gamma   90.00
#
_symmetry.space_group_name_H-M   'P 1'
#
loop_
_entity.id
_entity.type
_entity.pdbx_description
1 polymer ?
#
loop_
_entity_poly.entity_id
_entity_poly.type
_entity_poly.pdbx_seq_one_letter_code
_entity_poly.pdbx_strand_id
1 'polypeptide(L)'
;MTVRFANHRLAFYVAVFVLSGTVLGVSAYFASIFLPGLHADFTIFSLIISALTIFSLLLTLQWAQPRTEVPLVFILGALWLAMGAWSTDVIGNTQCDTLGGARTPTKNGDISAQAYCREVKVVQAFSWMVFVLFVFWFIIMIQLINQAQRFGRWRIWEEPIRELGWFGEMPGYYNQHNGAAAYPQAGYIPYGYGYGYPMVQQPQGGQSIIIQPGSNGQPATVTTVPMSSV
;
A
#
# COMPACT_ATOMS: atom_id res chain seq x y z
N MET A 1 8.56 -0.26 -9.41
CA MET A 1 8.20 -0.57 -8.01
C MET A 1 9.36 -1.31 -7.41
N THR A 2 9.85 -0.92 -6.24
CA THR A 2 10.87 -1.72 -5.54
C THR A 2 10.20 -3.01 -5.06
N VAL A 3 10.82 -4.17 -5.30
CA VAL A 3 10.21 -5.48 -4.98
C VAL A 3 9.89 -5.56 -3.48
N ARG A 4 10.75 -4.97 -2.66
CA ARG A 4 10.59 -4.90 -1.20
C ARG A 4 9.36 -4.11 -0.79
N PHE A 5 9.15 -2.92 -1.36
CA PHE A 5 7.98 -2.09 -1.05
C PHE A 5 6.68 -2.76 -1.49
N ALA A 6 6.67 -3.35 -2.69
CA ALA A 6 5.51 -4.09 -3.19
C ALA A 6 5.13 -5.24 -2.24
N ASN A 7 6.12 -6.00 -1.77
CA ASN A 7 5.90 -7.10 -0.83
C ASN A 7 5.39 -6.62 0.54
N HIS A 8 5.96 -5.54 1.09
CA HIS A 8 5.48 -4.99 2.36
C HIS A 8 4.06 -4.42 2.25
N ARG A 9 3.74 -3.73 1.16
CA ARG A 9 2.39 -3.22 0.87
C ARG A 9 1.38 -4.35 0.71
N LEU A 10 1.76 -5.40 -0.02
CA LEU A 10 0.91 -6.58 -0.19
C LEU A 10 0.67 -7.30 1.15
N ALA A 11 1.72 -7.50 1.94
CA ALA A 11 1.61 -8.13 3.26
C ALA A 11 0.69 -7.34 4.20
N PHE A 12 0.81 -6.01 4.20
CA PHE A 12 -0.07 -5.13 4.95
C PHE A 12 -1.54 -5.28 4.51
N TYR A 13 -1.82 -5.25 3.20
CA TYR A 13 -3.18 -5.43 2.70
C TYR A 13 -3.76 -6.80 2.99
N VAL A 14 -2.97 -7.87 2.86
CA VAL A 14 -3.42 -9.23 3.19
C VAL A 14 -3.75 -9.33 4.69
N ALA A 15 -2.90 -8.79 5.56
CA ALA A 15 -3.15 -8.79 7.00
C ALA A 15 -4.45 -8.05 7.33
N VAL A 16 -4.61 -6.80 6.85
CA VAL A 16 -5.82 -6.02 7.11
C VAL A 16 -7.06 -6.67 6.49
N PHE A 17 -6.95 -7.29 5.31
CA PHE A 17 -8.07 -7.99 4.67
C PHE A 17 -8.57 -9.17 5.51
N VAL A 18 -7.65 -10.00 6.02
CA VAL A 18 -8.02 -11.14 6.88
C VAL A 18 -8.66 -10.66 8.19
N LEU A 19 -8.06 -9.66 8.85
CA LEU A 19 -8.60 -9.12 10.11
C LEU A 19 -9.93 -8.39 9.92
N SER A 20 -10.12 -7.69 8.81
CA SER A 20 -11.41 -7.05 8.48
C SER A 20 -12.46 -8.10 8.12
N GLY A 21 -12.05 -9.19 7.47
CA GLY A 21 -12.92 -10.32 7.13
C GLY A 21 -13.43 -11.07 8.36
N THR A 22 -12.60 -11.26 9.39
CA THR A 22 -13.04 -11.88 10.65
C THR A 22 -14.08 -11.00 11.35
N VAL A 23 -13.86 -9.69 11.44
CA VAL A 23 -14.84 -8.76 12.04
C VAL A 23 -16.12 -8.71 11.21
N LEU A 24 -16.02 -8.67 9.87
CA LEU A 24 -17.20 -8.73 8.99
C LEU A 24 -18.03 -10.00 9.22
N GLY A 25 -17.37 -11.16 9.38
CA GLY A 25 -18.03 -12.43 9.64
C GLY A 25 -18.80 -12.44 10.96
N VAL A 26 -18.17 -11.96 12.05
CA VAL A 26 -18.82 -11.85 13.37
C VAL A 26 -19.98 -10.85 13.32
N SER A 27 -19.81 -9.70 12.68
CA SER A 27 -20.85 -8.68 12.58
C SER A 27 -22.02 -9.10 11.69
N ALA A 28 -21.77 -9.90 10.64
CA ALA A 28 -22.83 -10.51 9.84
C ALA A 28 -23.63 -11.56 10.64
N TYR A 29 -22.95 -12.35 11.48
CA TYR A 29 -23.61 -13.27 12.40
C TYR A 29 -24.50 -12.52 13.39
N PHE A 30 -23.99 -11.45 14.02
CA PHE A 30 -24.80 -10.58 14.87
C PHE A 30 -25.98 -9.97 14.13
N ALA A 31 -25.79 -9.53 12.89
CA ALA A 31 -26.87 -8.96 12.11
C ALA A 31 -27.98 -9.98 11.84
N SER A 32 -27.62 -11.23 11.62
CA SER A 32 -28.60 -12.31 11.39
C SER A 32 -29.45 -12.61 12.62
N ILE A 33 -28.96 -12.33 13.83
CA ILE A 33 -29.61 -12.72 15.10
C ILE A 33 -30.29 -11.53 15.79
N PHE A 34 -29.65 -10.36 15.77
CA PHE A 34 -30.05 -9.21 16.56
C PHE A 34 -30.85 -8.17 15.79
N LEU A 35 -30.74 -8.03 14.46
CA LEU A 35 -31.57 -7.03 13.75
C LEU A 35 -33.05 -7.45 13.70
N PRO A 36 -34.01 -6.51 13.92
CA PRO A 36 -33.84 -5.07 14.19
C PRO A 36 -33.80 -4.67 15.69
N GLY A 37 -33.61 -5.64 16.59
CA GLY A 37 -33.65 -5.46 18.04
C GLY A 37 -32.36 -4.92 18.68
N LEU A 38 -31.88 -5.59 19.72
CA LEU A 38 -30.84 -5.08 20.63
C LEU A 38 -29.52 -4.76 19.92
N HIS A 39 -28.90 -3.61 20.23
CA HIS A 39 -27.61 -3.15 19.68
C HIS A 39 -27.53 -3.10 18.14
N ALA A 40 -28.64 -2.77 17.48
CA ALA A 40 -28.69 -2.62 16.02
C ALA A 40 -27.65 -1.60 15.50
N ASP A 41 -27.49 -0.45 16.17
CA ASP A 41 -26.61 0.62 15.72
C ASP A 41 -25.13 0.19 15.66
N PHE A 42 -24.65 -0.48 16.70
CA PHE A 42 -23.28 -1.01 16.74
C PHE A 42 -23.05 -2.07 15.67
N THR A 43 -24.02 -2.98 15.49
CA THR A 43 -23.92 -4.06 14.51
C THR A 43 -23.87 -3.51 13.07
N ILE A 44 -24.73 -2.53 12.77
CA ILE A 44 -24.76 -1.84 11.46
C ILE A 44 -23.44 -1.09 11.23
N PHE A 45 -22.96 -0.35 12.23
CA PHE A 45 -21.71 0.40 12.14
C PHE A 45 -20.51 -0.52 11.87
N SER A 46 -20.42 -1.65 12.59
CA SER A 46 -19.33 -2.62 12.42
C SER A 46 -19.36 -3.29 11.03
N LEU A 47 -20.55 -3.63 10.52
CA LEU A 47 -20.73 -4.15 9.16
C LEU A 47 -20.24 -3.15 8.11
N ILE A 48 -20.68 -1.89 8.21
CA ILE A 48 -20.35 -0.85 7.23
C ILE A 48 -18.85 -0.60 7.21
N ILE A 49 -18.20 -0.42 8.36
CA ILE A 49 -16.76 -0.12 8.39
C ILE A 49 -15.94 -1.30 7.87
N SER A 50 -16.28 -2.54 8.25
CA SER A 50 -15.54 -3.71 7.80
C SER A 50 -15.68 -3.90 6.28
N ALA A 51 -16.88 -3.72 5.74
CA ALA A 51 -17.13 -3.79 4.30
C ALA A 51 -16.45 -2.64 3.53
N LEU A 52 -16.54 -1.41 4.05
CA LEU A 52 -15.92 -0.22 3.46
C LEU A 52 -14.39 -0.38 3.45
N THR A 53 -13.80 -0.94 4.50
CA THR A 53 -12.36 -1.22 4.57
C THR A 53 -11.95 -2.19 3.47
N ILE A 54 -12.64 -3.31 3.32
CA ILE A 54 -12.35 -4.31 2.28
C ILE A 54 -12.48 -3.69 0.88
N PHE A 55 -13.58 -2.99 0.61
CA PHE A 55 -13.82 -2.34 -0.67
C PHE A 55 -12.74 -1.29 -1.00
N SER A 56 -12.37 -0.48 -0.01
CA SER A 56 -11.34 0.56 -0.13
C SER A 56 -9.95 -0.02 -0.39
N LEU A 57 -9.61 -1.16 0.23
CA LEU A 57 -8.37 -1.88 -0.04
C LEU A 57 -8.32 -2.41 -1.48
N LEU A 58 -9.42 -2.97 -1.98
CA LEU A 58 -9.50 -3.46 -3.36
C LEU A 58 -9.32 -2.32 -4.38
N LEU A 59 -9.94 -1.15 -4.11
CA LEU A 59 -9.78 0.03 -4.96
C LEU A 59 -8.36 0.59 -4.95
N THR A 60 -7.72 0.70 -3.78
CA THR A 60 -6.34 1.21 -3.68
C THR A 60 -5.29 0.25 -4.26
N LEU A 61 -5.62 -1.04 -4.37
CA LEU A 61 -4.78 -2.02 -5.04
C LEU A 61 -4.73 -1.78 -6.56
N GLN A 62 -5.85 -1.35 -7.15
CA GLN A 62 -5.96 -0.99 -8.57
C GLN A 62 -5.43 0.42 -8.87
N TRP A 63 -5.81 1.42 -8.07
CA TRP A 63 -5.53 2.84 -8.31
C TRP A 63 -4.63 3.43 -7.21
N ALA A 64 -3.38 2.98 -7.19
CA ALA A 64 -2.41 3.29 -6.13
C ALA A 64 -1.77 4.68 -6.29
N GLN A 65 -2.25 5.69 -5.56
CA GLN A 65 -1.66 7.03 -5.48
C GLN A 65 -1.49 7.49 -4.03
N PRO A 66 -0.36 8.12 -3.64
CA PRO A 66 -0.16 8.56 -2.26
C PRO A 66 -1.19 9.59 -1.81
N ARG A 67 -1.64 10.46 -2.74
CA ARG A 67 -2.65 11.49 -2.50
C ARG A 67 -3.99 10.92 -2.03
N THR A 68 -4.36 9.74 -2.49
CA THR A 68 -5.63 9.09 -2.10
C THR A 68 -5.42 8.09 -0.97
N GLU A 69 -4.29 7.36 -0.98
CA GLU A 69 -4.02 6.31 0.02
C GLU A 69 -3.79 6.88 1.43
N VAL A 70 -3.04 7.97 1.58
CA VAL A 70 -2.78 8.59 2.89
C VAL A 70 -4.05 9.06 3.61
N PRO A 71 -4.92 9.91 3.01
CA PRO A 71 -6.14 10.34 3.68
C PRO A 71 -7.11 9.18 3.90
N LEU A 72 -7.17 8.21 2.99
CA LEU A 72 -8.01 7.03 3.14
C LEU A 72 -7.58 6.19 4.36
N VAL A 73 -6.29 5.90 4.50
CA VAL A 73 -5.75 5.17 5.65
C VAL A 73 -6.03 5.91 6.96
N PHE A 74 -5.93 7.24 6.95
CA PHE A 74 -6.28 8.06 8.12
C PHE A 74 -7.75 7.95 8.50
N ILE A 75 -8.66 8.10 7.53
CA ILE A 75 -10.11 8.00 7.75
C ILE A 75 -10.49 6.59 8.23
N LEU A 76 -9.99 5.56 7.55
CA LEU A 76 -10.20 4.16 7.95
C LEU A 76 -9.67 3.91 9.36
N GLY A 77 -8.45 4.38 9.67
CA GLY A 77 -7.88 4.29 11.01
C GLY A 77 -8.80 4.92 12.06
N ALA A 78 -9.31 6.13 11.83
CA ALA A 78 -10.23 6.79 12.75
C ALA A 78 -11.55 6.01 12.94
N LEU A 79 -12.09 5.41 11.87
CA LEU A 79 -13.29 4.56 11.96
C LEU A 79 -13.04 3.28 12.76
N TRP A 80 -11.90 2.64 12.59
CA TRP A 80 -11.50 1.46 13.37
C TRP A 80 -11.23 1.79 14.84
N LEU A 81 -10.65 2.96 15.12
CA LEU A 81 -10.52 3.47 16.49
C LEU A 81 -11.89 3.69 17.13
N ALA A 82 -12.83 4.33 16.41
CA ALA A 82 -14.18 4.55 16.88
C ALA A 82 -14.91 3.22 17.15
N MET A 83 -14.73 2.21 16.30
CA MET A 83 -15.28 0.86 16.53
C MET A 83 -14.68 0.21 17.78
N GLY A 84 -13.36 0.30 17.97
CA GLY A 84 -12.67 -0.20 19.17
C GLY A 84 -13.14 0.49 20.45
N ALA A 85 -13.33 1.81 20.42
CA ALA A 85 -13.86 2.58 21.55
C ALA A 85 -15.32 2.21 21.85
N TRP A 86 -16.18 2.17 20.83
CA TRP A 86 -17.61 1.86 21.01
C TRP A 86 -17.84 0.41 21.48
N SER A 87 -17.06 -0.56 20.98
CA SER A 87 -17.14 -1.94 21.49
C SER A 87 -16.81 -2.04 22.99
N THR A 88 -16.00 -1.12 23.52
CA THR A 88 -15.70 -1.03 24.96
C THR A 88 -16.92 -0.53 25.74
N ASP A 89 -17.64 0.45 25.18
CA ASP A 89 -18.84 1.03 25.78
C ASP A 89 -20.02 0.03 25.78
N VAL A 90 -20.18 -0.76 24.71
CA VAL A 90 -21.24 -1.77 24.59
C VAL A 90 -21.11 -2.89 25.64
N ILE A 91 -19.89 -3.35 25.93
CA ILE A 91 -19.66 -4.45 26.90
C ILE A 91 -19.50 -3.91 28.34
N GLY A 92 -18.95 -2.72 28.48
CA GLY A 92 -18.46 -2.20 29.75
C GLY A 92 -17.29 -3.01 30.33
N ASN A 93 -17.02 -2.81 31.62
CA ASN A 93 -15.92 -3.47 32.36
C ASN A 93 -16.29 -4.86 32.91
N THR A 94 -17.28 -5.52 32.32
CA THR A 94 -17.75 -6.83 32.78
C THR A 94 -16.83 -7.95 32.31
N GLN A 95 -16.57 -8.94 33.17
CA GLN A 95 -15.82 -10.13 32.82
C GLN A 95 -16.78 -11.15 32.20
N CYS A 96 -16.48 -11.65 31.00
CA CYS A 96 -17.38 -12.57 30.31
C CYS A 96 -17.62 -13.89 31.09
N ASP A 97 -16.71 -14.28 31.98
CA ASP A 97 -16.83 -15.52 32.75
C ASP A 97 -17.82 -15.43 33.92
N THR A 98 -18.16 -14.21 34.37
CA THR A 98 -19.16 -14.01 35.43
C THR A 98 -20.59 -14.03 34.90
N LEU A 99 -20.78 -14.02 33.57
CA LEU A 99 -22.09 -14.08 32.90
C LEU A 99 -22.58 -15.53 32.67
N GLY A 100 -22.01 -16.51 33.36
CA GLY A 100 -22.43 -17.91 33.27
C GLY A 100 -23.93 -18.08 33.59
N GLY A 101 -24.69 -18.61 32.63
CA GLY A 101 -26.14 -18.85 32.77
C GLY A 101 -27.04 -17.67 32.40
N ALA A 102 -26.49 -16.46 32.20
CA ALA A 102 -27.26 -15.32 31.71
C ALA A 102 -27.57 -15.46 30.21
N ARG A 103 -28.80 -15.09 29.82
CA ARG A 103 -29.25 -15.16 28.42
C ARG A 103 -29.63 -13.77 27.91
N THR A 104 -29.30 -13.51 26.66
CA THR A 104 -29.64 -12.27 25.95
C THR A 104 -30.76 -12.58 24.94
N PRO A 105 -31.86 -11.80 24.92
CA PRO A 105 -32.94 -12.01 23.98
C PRO A 105 -32.49 -11.66 22.56
N THR A 106 -32.88 -12.51 21.61
CA THR A 106 -32.64 -12.37 20.17
C THR A 106 -33.98 -12.38 19.43
N LYS A 107 -33.98 -12.12 18.12
CA LYS A 107 -35.23 -12.05 17.36
C LYS A 107 -36.02 -13.38 17.31
N ASN A 108 -35.35 -14.53 17.46
CA ASN A 108 -35.94 -15.87 17.32
C ASN A 108 -35.70 -16.78 18.55
N GLY A 109 -35.32 -16.23 19.70
CA GLY A 109 -34.99 -17.00 20.90
C GLY A 109 -33.95 -16.29 21.76
N ASP A 110 -33.13 -17.05 22.49
CA ASP A 110 -32.13 -16.49 23.40
C ASP A 110 -30.73 -17.04 23.14
N ILE A 111 -29.72 -16.18 23.16
CA ILE A 111 -28.30 -16.57 23.11
C ILE A 111 -27.66 -16.48 24.50
N SER A 112 -26.60 -17.26 24.73
CA SER A 112 -25.75 -17.10 25.90
C SER A 112 -25.12 -15.70 25.94
N ALA A 113 -25.35 -14.95 27.03
CA ALA A 113 -24.74 -13.64 27.21
C ALA A 113 -23.21 -13.72 27.31
N GLN A 114 -22.69 -14.84 27.81
CA GLN A 114 -21.26 -15.13 27.83
C GLN A 114 -20.68 -15.29 26.42
N ALA A 115 -21.38 -16.00 25.53
CA ALA A 115 -20.95 -16.16 24.14
C ALA A 115 -20.92 -14.80 23.42
N TYR A 116 -22.00 -14.02 23.57
CA TYR A 116 -22.06 -12.65 23.05
C TYR A 116 -20.92 -11.78 23.56
N CYS A 117 -20.66 -11.77 24.87
CA CYS A 117 -19.55 -11.01 25.47
C CYS A 117 -18.19 -11.38 24.85
N ARG A 118 -17.92 -12.68 24.66
CA ARG A 118 -16.67 -13.16 24.06
C ARG A 118 -16.54 -12.71 22.60
N GLU A 119 -17.60 -12.79 21.82
CA GLU A 119 -17.60 -12.38 20.41
C GLU A 119 -17.39 -10.87 20.25
N VAL A 120 -18.03 -10.03 21.07
CA VAL A 120 -17.80 -8.57 21.03
C VAL A 120 -16.38 -8.22 21.52
N LYS A 121 -15.82 -8.95 22.50
CA LYS A 121 -14.40 -8.80 22.89
C LYS A 121 -13.44 -9.14 21.74
N VAL A 122 -13.78 -10.13 20.92
CA VAL A 122 -13.01 -10.45 19.71
C VAL A 122 -13.06 -9.29 18.72
N VAL A 123 -14.25 -8.72 18.47
CA VAL A 123 -14.39 -7.51 17.63
C VAL A 123 -13.57 -6.34 18.18
N GLN A 124 -13.59 -6.12 19.50
CA GLN A 124 -12.79 -5.09 20.16
C GLN A 124 -11.29 -5.29 19.89
N ALA A 125 -10.76 -6.49 20.14
CA ALA A 125 -9.34 -6.79 19.98
C ALA A 125 -8.87 -6.63 18.52
N PHE A 126 -9.63 -7.17 17.57
CA PHE A 126 -9.31 -7.03 16.15
C PHE A 126 -9.41 -5.59 15.66
N SER A 127 -10.35 -4.81 16.19
CA SER A 127 -10.49 -3.39 15.83
C SER A 127 -9.27 -2.56 16.26
N TRP A 128 -8.79 -2.79 17.48
CA TRP A 128 -7.56 -2.16 17.97
C TRP A 128 -6.33 -2.59 17.18
N MET A 129 -6.23 -3.87 16.83
CA MET A 129 -5.13 -4.38 16.01
C MET A 129 -5.11 -3.72 14.63
N VAL A 130 -6.25 -3.65 13.95
CA VAL A 130 -6.36 -3.00 12.63
C VAL A 130 -6.06 -1.51 12.72
N PHE A 131 -6.56 -0.82 13.75
CA PHE A 131 -6.22 0.58 14.00
C PHE A 131 -4.70 0.79 14.13
N VAL A 132 -4.04 -0.01 14.96
CA VAL A 132 -2.58 0.08 15.16
C VAL A 132 -1.83 -0.17 13.86
N LEU A 133 -2.25 -1.15 13.06
CA LEU A 133 -1.67 -1.40 11.74
C LEU A 133 -1.82 -0.20 10.81
N PHE A 134 -3.00 0.44 10.77
CA PHE A 134 -3.21 1.65 9.98
C PHE A 134 -2.34 2.82 10.45
N VAL A 135 -2.17 3.01 11.76
CA VAL A 135 -1.29 4.05 12.31
C VAL A 135 0.17 3.82 11.91
N PHE A 136 0.68 2.59 12.05
CA PHE A 136 2.04 2.28 11.62
C PHE A 136 2.22 2.49 10.11
N TRP A 137 1.27 2.04 9.30
CA TRP A 137 1.31 2.23 7.85
C TRP A 137 1.27 3.72 7.47
N PHE A 138 0.42 4.50 8.13
CA PHE A 138 0.32 5.94 7.95
C PHE A 138 1.66 6.64 8.23
N ILE A 139 2.29 6.33 9.37
CA ILE A 139 3.59 6.92 9.75
C ILE A 139 4.66 6.55 8.73
N ILE A 140 4.74 5.28 8.32
CA ILE A 140 5.71 4.81 7.33
C ILE A 140 5.51 5.54 5.99
N MET A 141 4.27 5.69 5.51
CA MET A 141 3.96 6.42 4.29
C MET A 141 4.42 7.88 4.34
N ILE A 142 4.09 8.59 5.42
CA ILE A 142 4.50 9.99 5.58
C ILE A 142 6.03 10.12 5.64
N GLN A 143 6.73 9.21 6.33
CA GLN A 143 8.20 9.22 6.35
C GLN A 143 8.81 9.01 4.96
N LEU A 144 8.29 8.04 4.20
CA LEU A 144 8.76 7.75 2.85
C LEU A 144 8.49 8.89 1.86
N ILE A 145 7.30 9.52 1.94
CA ILE A 145 6.95 10.69 1.13
C ILE A 145 7.88 11.86 1.44
N ASN A 146 8.08 12.17 2.73
CA ASN A 146 8.99 13.25 3.16
C ASN A 146 10.43 12.99 2.70
N GLN A 147 10.89 11.74 2.77
CA GLN A 147 12.21 11.37 2.28
C GLN A 147 12.32 11.59 0.76
N ALA A 148 11.31 11.19 -0.01
CA ALA A 148 11.30 11.39 -1.47
C ALA A 148 11.27 12.87 -1.87
N GLN A 149 10.54 13.71 -1.13
CA GLN A 149 10.55 15.16 -1.36
C GLN A 149 11.92 15.78 -1.10
N ARG A 150 12.65 15.33 -0.07
CA ARG A 150 14.03 15.77 0.21
C ARG A 150 15.00 15.43 -0.93
N PHE A 151 14.73 14.38 -1.69
CA PHE A 151 15.49 14.02 -2.89
C PHE A 151 15.06 14.79 -4.16
N GLY A 152 14.27 15.86 -4.02
CA GLY A 152 13.92 16.77 -5.12
C GLY A 152 12.69 16.36 -5.95
N ARG A 153 11.96 15.31 -5.54
CA ARG A 153 10.70 14.92 -6.20
C ARG A 153 9.52 15.71 -5.64
N TRP A 154 9.27 16.89 -6.20
CA TRP A 154 8.21 17.79 -5.76
C TRP A 154 6.79 17.31 -6.13
N ARG A 155 6.61 16.50 -7.20
CA ARG A 155 5.32 15.93 -7.63
C ARG A 155 4.99 14.54 -7.08
N ILE A 156 5.66 14.11 -6.01
CA ILE A 156 5.55 12.74 -5.48
C ILE A 156 4.11 12.28 -5.17
N TRP A 157 3.22 13.22 -4.85
CA TRP A 157 1.83 12.96 -4.51
C TRP A 157 0.96 12.56 -5.71
N GLU A 158 1.34 12.95 -6.92
CA GLU A 158 0.59 12.67 -8.15
C GLU A 158 1.13 11.43 -8.88
N GLU A 159 2.37 11.05 -8.60
CA GLU A 159 3.02 9.90 -9.22
C GLU A 159 2.42 8.58 -8.69
N PRO A 160 2.20 7.58 -9.56
CA PRO A 160 1.67 6.29 -9.14
C PRO A 160 2.70 5.56 -8.25
N ILE A 161 2.26 5.03 -7.11
CA ILE A 161 3.12 4.37 -6.10
C ILE A 161 4.00 3.27 -6.69
N ARG A 162 3.54 2.65 -7.79
CA ARG A 162 4.25 1.60 -8.53
C ARG A 162 5.53 2.09 -9.20
N GLU A 163 5.67 3.38 -9.48
CA GLU A 163 6.79 3.96 -10.24
C GLU A 163 7.83 4.64 -9.36
N LEU A 164 7.63 4.67 -8.04
CA LEU A 164 8.56 5.31 -7.10
C LEU A 164 9.62 4.32 -6.61
N GLY A 165 10.88 4.76 -6.69
CA GLY A 165 12.04 4.09 -6.10
C GLY A 165 12.18 4.45 -4.61
N TRP A 166 11.38 3.81 -3.75
CA TRP A 166 11.30 4.14 -2.32
C TRP A 166 12.59 3.85 -1.51
N PHE A 167 13.45 2.97 -2.00
CA PHE A 167 14.65 2.49 -1.28
C PHE A 167 15.96 2.67 -2.06
N GLY A 168 16.04 3.68 -2.92
CA GLY A 168 17.23 3.91 -3.76
C GLY A 168 17.38 2.91 -4.92
N GLU A 169 16.42 2.00 -5.10
CA GLU A 169 16.33 1.11 -6.26
C GLU A 169 15.66 1.83 -7.44
N MET A 170 16.21 1.69 -8.65
CA MET A 170 15.62 2.28 -9.86
C MET A 170 14.22 1.68 -10.14
N PRO A 171 13.21 2.51 -10.47
CA PRO A 171 11.88 2.02 -10.77
C PRO A 171 11.87 1.25 -12.08
N GLY A 172 11.48 -0.03 -12.03
CA GLY A 172 11.36 -0.90 -13.21
C GLY A 172 12.07 -2.24 -13.08
N TYR A 173 12.92 -2.43 -12.06
CA TYR A 173 13.61 -3.70 -11.85
C TYR A 173 12.72 -4.75 -11.16
N TYR A 174 11.85 -5.38 -11.95
CA TYR A 174 11.35 -6.72 -11.60
C TYR A 174 12.52 -7.69 -11.70
N ASN A 175 12.94 -8.24 -10.55
CA ASN A 175 13.70 -9.49 -10.39
C ASN A 175 14.59 -9.90 -11.58
N GLN A 176 15.72 -9.23 -11.79
CA GLN A 176 16.83 -9.86 -12.51
C GLN A 176 17.60 -10.71 -11.51
N HIS A 177 17.03 -11.87 -11.20
CA HIS A 177 17.75 -13.00 -10.60
C HIS A 177 18.69 -13.58 -11.68
N ASN A 178 19.73 -12.83 -12.03
CA ASN A 178 20.92 -13.35 -12.67
C ASN A 178 22.03 -12.30 -12.57
N GLY A 179 23.15 -12.72 -12.00
CA GLY A 179 24.29 -11.87 -11.69
C GLY A 179 24.76 -11.10 -12.92
N ALA A 180 24.57 -9.79 -12.89
CA ALA A 180 25.33 -8.85 -13.69
C ALA A 180 25.42 -7.56 -12.89
N ALA A 181 26.62 -7.30 -12.38
CA ALA A 181 26.98 -6.03 -11.78
C ALA A 181 26.82 -4.92 -12.83
N ALA A 182 25.70 -4.21 -12.81
CA ALA A 182 25.51 -3.01 -13.59
C ALA A 182 26.03 -1.81 -12.79
N TYR A 183 27.25 -1.38 -13.13
CA TYR A 183 27.83 -0.10 -12.69
C TYR A 183 26.90 1.09 -13.06
N PRO A 184 26.92 2.19 -12.29
CA PRO A 184 25.96 3.27 -12.45
C PRO A 184 26.34 4.15 -13.63
N GLN A 185 25.57 4.07 -14.71
CA GLN A 185 25.53 5.12 -15.73
C GLN A 185 24.60 6.23 -15.24
N ALA A 186 25.20 7.37 -14.91
CA ALA A 186 24.52 8.63 -14.66
C ALA A 186 23.77 9.09 -15.92
N GLY A 187 22.51 8.67 -16.05
CA GLY A 187 21.64 9.01 -17.18
C GLY A 187 20.66 10.11 -16.80
N TYR A 188 21.02 11.34 -17.13
CA TYR A 188 20.16 12.52 -17.17
C TYR A 188 18.91 12.22 -18.02
N ILE A 189 17.71 12.48 -17.51
CA ILE A 189 16.45 12.34 -18.25
C ILE A 189 16.25 13.60 -19.10
N PRO A 190 16.20 13.56 -20.45
CA PRO A 190 15.85 14.73 -21.25
C PRO A 190 14.38 14.68 -21.68
N TYR A 191 13.65 15.72 -21.29
CA TYR A 191 12.37 16.13 -21.86
C TYR A 191 12.49 16.30 -23.38
N GLY A 192 11.63 15.61 -24.13
CA GLY A 192 11.56 15.72 -25.59
C GLY A 192 10.83 16.97 -26.05
N TYR A 193 11.56 17.89 -26.68
CA TYR A 193 11.04 18.82 -27.68
C TYR A 193 11.82 18.56 -28.97
N GLY A 194 11.09 18.25 -30.05
CA GLY A 194 11.69 17.86 -31.32
C GLY A 194 12.35 19.02 -32.04
N TYR A 195 13.47 18.75 -32.72
CA TYR A 195 13.88 19.35 -33.99
C TYR A 195 14.97 18.46 -34.59
N GLY A 196 14.86 18.15 -35.89
CA GLY A 196 15.65 17.13 -36.56
C GLY A 196 17.14 17.47 -36.68
N TYR A 197 17.99 16.51 -36.29
CA TYR A 197 19.42 16.42 -36.61
C TYR A 197 19.80 14.95 -36.81
N PRO A 198 20.83 14.65 -37.63
CA PRO A 198 21.10 13.31 -38.14
C PRO A 198 21.59 12.38 -37.03
N MET A 199 21.03 11.17 -36.99
CA MET A 199 21.34 10.13 -36.02
C MET A 199 22.82 9.75 -36.07
N VAL A 200 23.53 10.03 -34.98
CA VAL A 200 24.82 9.42 -34.69
C VAL A 200 24.55 7.98 -34.23
N GLN A 201 24.91 7.00 -35.06
CA GLN A 201 24.84 5.59 -34.70
C GLN A 201 25.69 5.34 -33.45
N GLN A 202 25.04 4.86 -32.41
CA GLN A 202 25.66 4.44 -31.17
C GLN A 202 26.52 3.18 -31.44
N PRO A 203 27.83 3.18 -31.15
CA PRO A 203 28.67 2.02 -31.42
C PRO A 203 28.26 0.82 -30.56
N GLN A 204 28.03 -0.32 -31.23
CA GLN A 204 28.06 -1.62 -30.57
C GLN A 204 29.46 -1.87 -29.99
N GLY A 205 29.51 -2.39 -28.77
CA GLY A 205 30.76 -2.65 -28.05
C GLY A 205 31.73 -3.51 -28.87
N GLY A 206 33.00 -3.11 -28.92
CA GLY A 206 34.07 -3.82 -29.62
C GLY A 206 34.79 -3.02 -30.72
N GLN A 207 34.33 -1.81 -31.04
CA GLN A 207 34.95 -0.94 -32.05
C GLN A 207 35.44 0.37 -31.41
N SER A 208 36.69 0.75 -31.70
CA SER A 208 37.21 2.07 -31.33
C SER A 208 36.84 3.07 -32.41
N ILE A 209 36.17 4.16 -32.03
CA ILE A 209 35.87 5.26 -32.93
C ILE A 209 36.99 6.30 -32.81
N ILE A 210 37.62 6.62 -33.94
CA ILE A 210 38.52 7.77 -34.05
C ILE A 210 37.74 8.86 -34.79
N ILE A 211 37.50 9.99 -34.12
CA ILE A 211 36.88 11.18 -34.69
C ILE A 211 38.00 12.16 -34.99
N GLN A 212 38.28 12.38 -36.28
CA GLN A 212 39.21 13.44 -36.68
C GLN A 212 38.44 14.74 -36.90
N PRO A 213 38.77 15.83 -36.16
CA PRO A 213 38.18 17.12 -36.43
C PRO A 213 38.59 17.60 -37.82
N GLY A 214 37.61 17.93 -38.67
CA GLY A 214 37.86 18.43 -40.01
C GLY A 214 38.56 19.79 -39.98
N SER A 215 39.64 19.95 -40.74
CA SER A 215 40.27 21.26 -40.93
C SER A 215 39.39 22.14 -41.83
N ASN A 216 39.24 23.43 -41.47
CA ASN A 216 38.49 24.45 -42.23
C ASN A 216 36.96 24.24 -42.30
N GLY A 217 36.33 23.81 -41.20
CA GLY A 217 34.87 23.77 -41.09
C GLY A 217 34.19 22.63 -41.86
N GLN A 218 34.96 21.67 -42.35
CA GLN A 218 34.43 20.44 -42.94
C GLN A 218 33.88 19.51 -41.85
N PRO A 219 32.82 18.72 -42.15
CA PRO A 219 32.26 17.78 -41.20
C PRO A 219 33.31 16.76 -40.73
N ALA A 220 33.25 16.40 -39.45
CA ALA A 220 34.19 15.46 -38.84
C ALA A 220 34.11 14.09 -39.53
N THR A 221 35.27 13.52 -39.84
CA THR A 221 35.33 12.16 -40.40
C THR A 221 35.36 11.18 -39.24
N VAL A 222 34.43 10.22 -39.26
CA VAL A 222 34.28 9.18 -38.25
C VAL A 222 34.79 7.88 -38.85
N THR A 223 35.92 7.38 -38.34
CA THR A 223 36.50 6.10 -38.76
C THR A 223 36.38 5.10 -37.62
N THR A 224 35.72 3.97 -37.87
CA THR A 224 35.66 2.84 -36.94
C THR A 224 36.79 1.86 -37.26
N VAL A 225 37.58 1.50 -36.25
CA VAL A 225 38.66 0.50 -36.39
C VAL A 225 38.31 -0.71 -35.53
N PRO A 226 38.36 -1.94 -36.07
CA PRO A 226 38.21 -3.16 -35.27
C PRO A 226 39.39 -3.32 -34.30
N MET A 227 39.15 -3.69 -33.04
CA MET A 227 40.21 -3.89 -32.04
C MET A 227 41.17 -5.08 -32.31
N SER A 228 41.02 -5.80 -33.42
CA SER A 228 41.83 -6.99 -33.74
C SER A 228 43.15 -6.71 -34.45
N SER A 229 43.58 -5.45 -34.59
CA SER A 229 44.78 -5.08 -35.35
C SER A 229 45.70 -4.08 -34.64
N VAL A 230 45.72 -4.06 -33.31
CA VAL A 230 46.75 -3.36 -32.52
C VAL A 230 47.57 -4.37 -31.75
#